data_AF-A0A8H7A318-F1
#
_entry.id   AF-A0A8H7A318-F1
#
_cell.length_a   1.000
_cell.length_b   1.000
_cell.length_c   1.000
_cell.angle_alpha   90.00
_cell.angle_beta   90.00
_cell.angle_gamma   90.00
#
_symmetry.space_group_name_H-M   'P 1'
#
loop_
_entity.id
_entity.type
_entity.pdbx_description
1 polymer ?
#
loop_
_entity_poly.entity_id
_entity_poly.type
_entity_poly.pdbx_seq_one_letter_code
_entity_poly.pdbx_strand_id
1 'polypeptide(L)'
;MDKLILQGLFQRREQQYLEASAVALLVYDYFTTLEDEVTFVWRRPKGMGTVLYLSTRYPAFINLSLSFYHIITPGLSHQQCMIFDKAMGYSFMV
;
A
#
# COMPACT_ATOMS: atom_id res chain seq x y z
N MET A 1 0.75 -11.62 -32.57
CA MET A 1 0.62 -11.93 -31.13
C MET A 1 1.76 -11.36 -30.31
N ASP A 2 2.99 -11.34 -30.83
CA ASP A 2 4.20 -10.96 -30.06
C ASP A 2 4.20 -9.50 -29.58
N LYS A 3 3.66 -8.56 -30.38
CA LYS A 3 3.58 -7.14 -29.98
C LYS A 3 2.70 -6.92 -28.74
N LEU A 4 1.62 -7.69 -28.58
CA LEU A 4 0.73 -7.61 -27.42
C LEU A 4 1.39 -8.14 -26.15
N ILE A 5 2.14 -9.24 -26.26
CA ILE A 5 2.87 -9.81 -25.12
C ILE A 5 3.97 -8.85 -24.66
N LEU A 6 4.72 -8.27 -25.61
CA LEU A 6 5.75 -7.28 -25.30
C LEU A 6 5.16 -6.06 -24.59
N GLN A 7 4.04 -5.51 -25.07
CA GLN A 7 3.35 -4.41 -24.40
C GLN A 7 2.93 -4.77 -22.97
N GLY A 8 2.38 -5.96 -22.76
CA GLY A 8 2.02 -6.44 -21.42
C GLY A 8 3.22 -6.55 -20.46
N LEU A 9 4.38 -7.01 -20.97
CA LEU A 9 5.61 -7.09 -20.18
C LEU A 9 6.18 -5.72 -19.83
N PHE A 10 6.13 -4.77 -20.77
CA PHE A 10 6.54 -3.38 -20.50
C PHE A 10 5.68 -2.74 -19.42
N GLN A 11 4.35 -2.86 -19.53
CA GLN A 11 3.42 -2.32 -18.54
C GLN A 11 3.64 -2.91 -17.14
N ARG A 12 3.87 -4.23 -17.03
CA ARG A 12 4.20 -4.87 -15.74
C ARG A 12 5.48 -4.31 -15.13
N ARG A 13 6.51 -4.13 -15.96
CA ARG A 13 7.81 -3.63 -15.52
C ARG A 13 7.73 -2.17 -15.05
N GLU A 14 7.02 -1.32 -15.78
CA GLU A 14 6.79 0.07 -15.36
C GLU A 14 6.07 0.13 -14.02
N GLN A 15 5.02 -0.69 -13.87
CA GLN A 15 4.27 -0.76 -12.62
C GLN A 15 5.14 -1.21 -11.44
N GLN A 16 6.06 -2.17 -11.65
CA GLN A 16 7.03 -2.60 -10.63
C GLN A 16 7.92 -1.45 -10.13
N TYR A 17 8.44 -0.63 -11.03
CA TYR A 17 9.29 0.50 -10.65
C TYR A 17 8.51 1.61 -9.96
N LEU A 18 7.30 1.90 -10.44
CA LEU A 18 6.42 2.90 -9.83
C LEU A 18 6.06 2.50 -8.39
N GLU A 19 5.65 1.26 -8.17
CA GLU A 19 5.26 0.76 -6.86
C GLU A 19 6.45 0.72 -5.89
N ALA A 20 7.64 0.30 -6.36
CA ALA A 20 8.86 0.36 -5.55
C ALA A 20 9.19 1.80 -5.12
N SER A 21 9.05 2.77 -6.04
CA SER A 21 9.29 4.18 -5.75
C SER A 21 8.25 4.76 -4.79
N ALA A 22 6.97 4.36 -4.94
CA ALA A 22 5.89 4.77 -4.06
C ALA A 22 6.07 4.21 -2.64
N VAL A 23 6.48 2.96 -2.49
CA VAL A 23 6.81 2.36 -1.18
C VAL A 23 7.98 3.11 -0.53
N ALA A 24 9.04 3.40 -1.28
CA ALA A 24 10.19 4.15 -0.76
C ALA A 24 9.78 5.56 -0.30
N LEU A 25 8.93 6.25 -1.06
CA LEU A 25 8.44 7.58 -0.73
C LEU A 25 7.51 7.55 0.49
N LEU A 26 6.63 6.55 0.59
CA LEU A 26 5.77 6.34 1.76
C LEU A 26 6.59 6.12 3.04
N VAL A 27 7.64 5.30 2.95
CA VAL A 27 8.55 5.04 4.09
C VAL A 27 9.28 6.32 4.49
N TYR A 28 9.74 7.11 3.53
CA TYR A 28 10.38 8.40 3.79
C TYR A 28 9.43 9.40 4.48
N ASP A 29 8.20 9.51 3.97
CA ASP A 29 7.17 10.37 4.55
C ASP A 29 6.77 9.91 5.97
N TYR A 30 6.72 8.59 6.18
CA TYR A 30 6.51 8.00 7.50
C TYR A 30 7.56 8.43 8.50
N PHE A 31 8.84 8.24 8.18
CA PHE A 31 9.92 8.59 9.10
C PHE A 31 9.94 10.08 9.45
N THR A 32 9.67 10.95 8.47
CA THR A 32 9.63 12.40 8.69
C THR A 32 8.51 12.83 9.63
N THR A 33 7.36 12.16 9.57
CA THR A 33 6.17 12.51 10.35
C THR A 33 6.01 11.69 11.63
N LEU A 34 6.82 10.63 11.81
CA LEU A 34 6.76 9.75 12.97
C LEU A 34 7.20 10.46 14.27
N GLU A 35 8.16 11.37 14.20
CA GLU A 35 8.59 12.15 15.37
C GLU A 35 7.44 12.99 15.95
N ASP A 36 6.67 13.61 15.05
CA ASP A 36 5.46 14.35 15.39
C ASP A 36 4.35 13.40 15.85
N GLU A 37 4.13 12.27 15.19
CA GLU A 37 3.14 11.27 15.64
C GLU A 37 3.42 10.80 17.07
N VAL A 38 4.65 10.41 17.39
CA VAL A 38 5.00 9.92 18.73
C VAL A 38 4.74 11.00 19.79
N THR A 39 5.00 12.27 19.45
CA THR A 39 4.82 13.40 20.36
C THR A 39 3.35 13.79 20.54
N PHE A 40 2.56 13.82 19.47
CA PHE A 40 1.19 14.33 19.49
C PHE A 40 0.12 13.24 19.60
N VAL A 41 0.38 12.04 19.11
CA VAL A 41 -0.57 10.92 19.03
C VAL A 41 -0.32 9.88 20.13
N TRP A 42 0.94 9.53 20.40
CA TRP A 42 1.27 8.48 21.37
C TRP A 42 1.40 8.98 22.81
N ARG A 43 1.89 10.21 23.01
CA ARG A 43 2.08 10.83 24.34
C ARG A 43 0.83 11.50 24.92
N ARG A 44 -0.17 11.84 24.11
CA ARG A 44 -1.43 12.47 24.53
C ARG A 44 -2.48 11.41 24.89
N PRO A 45 -3.49 11.71 25.72
CA PRO A 45 -4.59 10.80 25.97
C PRO A 45 -5.26 10.42 24.64
N LYS A 46 -5.39 9.11 24.39
CA LYS A 46 -5.89 8.52 23.14
C LYS A 46 -7.34 8.95 22.90
N GLY A 47 -7.53 10.03 22.14
CA GLY A 47 -8.85 10.54 21.77
C GLY A 47 -9.37 9.89 20.48
N MET A 48 -10.61 10.24 20.12
CA MET A 48 -11.25 9.79 18.88
C MET A 48 -10.44 10.17 17.62
N GLY A 49 -9.79 11.33 17.64
CA GLY A 49 -8.93 11.79 16.54
C GLY A 49 -7.69 10.92 16.32
N THR A 50 -7.10 10.35 17.39
CA THR A 50 -5.99 9.39 17.28
C THR A 50 -6.43 8.11 16.59
N VAL A 51 -7.62 7.60 16.90
CA VAL A 51 -8.16 6.39 16.29
C VAL A 51 -8.46 6.62 14.81
N LEU A 52 -9.11 7.74 14.47
CA LEU A 52 -9.43 8.11 13.09
C LEU A 52 -8.18 8.34 12.24
N TYR A 53 -7.14 8.91 12.85
CA TYR A 53 -5.86 9.13 12.19
C TYR A 53 -5.13 7.80 11.91
N LEU A 54 -5.09 6.90 12.90
CA LEU A 54 -4.51 5.56 12.70
C LEU A 54 -5.30 4.74 11.66
N SER A 55 -6.63 4.86 11.66
CA SER A 55 -7.49 4.12 10.74
C SER A 55 -7.36 4.57 9.30
N THR A 56 -7.01 5.82 9.03
CA THR A 56 -6.78 6.31 7.66
C THR A 56 -5.34 6.09 7.20
N ARG A 57 -4.37 6.19 8.11
CA ARG A 57 -2.95 6.12 7.74
C ARG A 57 -2.43 4.69 7.53
N TYR A 58 -2.79 3.74 8.39
CA TYR A 58 -2.22 2.39 8.34
C TYR A 58 -2.76 1.51 7.19
N PRO A 59 -4.01 1.64 6.72
CA PRO A 59 -4.46 0.92 5.53
C PRO A 59 -3.69 1.28 4.26
N ALA A 60 -3.18 2.51 4.13
CA ALA A 60 -2.35 2.90 2.99
C ALA A 60 -1.04 2.08 2.92
N PHE A 61 -0.41 1.80 4.07
CA PHE A 61 0.76 0.92 4.13
C PHE A 61 0.43 -0.51 3.74
N ILE A 62 -0.69 -1.02 4.22
CA ILE A 62 -1.16 -2.37 3.89
C ILE A 62 -1.41 -2.44 2.39
N ASN A 63 -2.14 -1.49 1.82
CA ASN A 63 -2.49 -1.45 0.40
C ASN A 63 -1.24 -1.44 -0.50
N LEU A 64 -0.29 -0.54 -0.25
CA LEU A 64 0.96 -0.47 -1.02
C LEU A 64 1.81 -1.74 -0.90
N SER A 65 1.92 -2.29 0.30
CA SER A 65 2.68 -3.54 0.53
C SER A 65 2.04 -4.72 -0.20
N LEU A 66 0.70 -4.80 -0.17
CA LEU A 66 -0.07 -5.86 -0.80
C LEU A 66 0.01 -5.75 -2.33
N SER A 67 -0.09 -4.52 -2.88
CA SER A 67 0.08 -4.26 -4.32
C SER A 67 1.46 -4.66 -4.81
N PHE A 68 2.50 -4.28 -4.06
CA PHE A 68 3.87 -4.66 -4.36
C PHE A 68 4.05 -6.19 -4.36
N TYR A 69 3.47 -6.89 -3.37
CA TYR A 69 3.49 -8.35 -3.29
C TYR A 69 2.79 -9.03 -4.49
N HIS A 70 1.63 -8.51 -4.89
CA HIS A 70 0.85 -9.00 -6.03
C HIS A 70 1.64 -8.85 -7.35
N ILE A 71 2.40 -7.79 -7.49
CA ILE A 71 3.14 -7.48 -8.71
C ILE A 71 4.44 -8.29 -8.82
N ILE A 72 5.10 -8.61 -7.69
CA ILE A 72 6.34 -9.38 -7.67
C ILE A 72 6.09 -10.88 -7.77
N THR A 73 4.97 -11.38 -7.25
CA THR A 73 4.70 -12.82 -7.18
C THR A 73 3.94 -13.30 -8.43
N PRO A 74 4.58 -14.01 -9.38
CA PRO A 74 3.87 -14.62 -10.48
C PRO A 74 3.06 -15.83 -9.99
N GLY A 75 1.84 -15.99 -10.51
CA GLY A 75 1.05 -17.21 -10.29
C GLY A 75 0.21 -17.24 -9.01
N LEU A 76 -0.38 -16.11 -8.60
CA LEU A 76 -1.34 -16.10 -7.50
C LEU A 76 -2.56 -16.98 -7.79
N SER A 77 -3.00 -17.70 -6.76
CA SER A 77 -4.24 -18.47 -6.81
C SER A 77 -5.46 -17.55 -6.92
N HIS A 78 -6.54 -18.03 -7.55
CA HIS A 78 -7.81 -17.29 -7.68
C HIS A 78 -8.33 -16.80 -6.31
N GLN A 79 -8.16 -17.61 -5.27
CA GLN A 79 -8.55 -17.23 -3.90
C GLN A 79 -7.74 -16.04 -3.36
N GLN A 80 -6.44 -15.99 -3.65
CA GLN A 80 -5.57 -14.90 -3.20
C GLN A 80 -5.90 -13.58 -3.92
N CYS A 81 -6.25 -13.65 -5.21
CA CYS A 81 -6.72 -12.48 -5.96
C CYS A 81 -8.03 -11.91 -5.38
N MET A 82 -8.98 -12.77 -5.03
CA MET A 82 -10.25 -12.35 -4.39
C MET A 82 -10.04 -11.72 -3.01
N ILE A 83 -9.11 -12.25 -2.21
CA ILE A 83 -8.76 -11.70 -0.90
C ILE A 83 -8.09 -10.33 -1.07
N PHE A 84 -7.19 -10.21 -2.04
CA PHE A 84 -6.51 -8.96 -2.36
C PHE A 84 -7.49 -7.86 -2.76
N ASP A 85 -8.38 -8.13 -3.72
CA ASP A 85 -9.39 -7.17 -4.17
C ASP A 85 -10.32 -6.72 -3.04
N LYS A 86 -10.72 -7.66 -2.18
CA LYS A 86 -11.52 -7.33 -0.99
C LYS A 86 -10.74 -6.48 0.01
N ALA A 87 -9.48 -6.84 0.31
CA ALA A 87 -8.64 -6.13 1.26
C ALA A 87 -8.36 -4.68 0.83
N MET A 88 -8.09 -4.47 -0.46
CA MET A 88 -7.99 -3.13 -1.03
C MET A 88 -9.31 -2.38 -0.90
N GLY A 89 -10.43 -3.00 -1.28
CA GLY A 89 -11.77 -2.39 -1.19
C GLY A 89 -12.14 -1.93 0.22
N TYR A 90 -11.86 -2.74 1.26
CA TYR A 90 -12.11 -2.35 2.65
C TYR A 90 -11.24 -1.16 3.09
N SER A 91 -10.03 -1.03 2.57
CA SER A 91 -9.13 0.09 2.91
C SER A 91 -9.61 1.44 2.39
N PHE A 92 -10.43 1.46 1.32
CA PHE A 92 -11.03 2.70 0.78
C PHE A 92 -12.36 3.09 1.46
N MET A 93 -12.98 2.18 2.22
CA MET A 93 -14.24 2.44 2.93
C MET A 93 -14.05 3.01 4.35
N VAL A 94 -12.82 3.00 4.87
CA VAL A 94 -12.42 3.58 6.17
C VAL A 94 -11.87 4.98 5.96
#